data_AF-A0A0S8EEE8-F1
#
_entry.id   AF-A0A0S8EEE8-F1
#
_cell.length_a   1.000
_cell.length_b   1.000
_cell.length_c   1.000
_cell.angle_alpha   90.00
_cell.angle_beta   90.00
_cell.angle_gamma   90.00
#
_symmetry.space_group_name_H-M   'P 1'
#
loop_
_entity.id
_entity.type
_entity.pdbx_description
1 polymer ?
#
loop_
_entity_poly.entity_id
_entity_poly.type
_entity_poly.pdbx_seq_one_letter_code
_entity_poly.pdbx_strand_id
1 'polypeptide(L)'
;MSHDEIRVAGWCDLCRAGGRTAGQALAENVRRCTAILRKVDPEAEVFVWSDMFDPHHNARDKYYLVGSTFEGSWEGLDPRVHVCCWYFGKRDESMPFFDARGHKMLMAGYYDTSDVKANVAGWRDAASKVRGAAGLMYTTWRNEYKDLEAFAKQALAPRP
;
A
#
# COMPACT_ATOMS: atom_id res chain seq x y z
N MET A 1 7.90 5.84 2.29
CA MET A 1 6.98 6.61 3.17
C MET A 1 6.20 5.60 4.00
N SER A 2 6.20 5.75 5.32
CA SER A 2 5.63 4.77 6.26
C SER A 2 4.20 5.12 6.67
N HIS A 3 3.35 5.43 5.69
CA HIS A 3 1.94 5.74 5.95
C HIS A 3 1.13 4.44 5.97
N ASP A 4 1.22 3.70 7.07
CA ASP A 4 0.46 2.49 7.36
C ASP A 4 -0.30 2.61 8.69
N GLU A 5 -1.43 1.90 8.78
CA GLU A 5 -2.18 1.66 10.01
C GLU A 5 -2.42 2.88 10.92
N ILE A 6 -2.77 4.03 10.32
CA ILE A 6 -3.09 5.26 11.06
C ILE A 6 -4.47 5.09 11.72
N ARG A 7 -4.50 4.46 12.89
CA ARG A 7 -5.73 4.08 13.59
C ARG A 7 -6.43 5.22 14.34
N VAL A 8 -5.78 6.38 14.48
CA VAL A 8 -6.31 7.56 15.17
C VAL A 8 -6.02 8.82 14.35
N ALA A 9 -7.08 9.55 13.95
CA ALA A 9 -6.93 10.82 13.22
C ALA A 9 -8.18 11.71 13.38
N GLY A 10 -8.03 13.01 13.14
CA GLY A 10 -9.17 13.94 13.04
C GLY A 10 -9.76 14.44 14.37
N TRP A 11 -9.13 14.16 15.51
CA TRP A 11 -9.64 14.56 16.84
C TRP A 11 -9.12 15.92 17.33
N CYS A 12 -8.02 16.41 16.77
CA CYS A 12 -7.41 17.66 17.23
C CYS A 12 -8.26 18.88 16.83
N ASP A 13 -8.24 19.95 17.63
CA ASP A 13 -9.06 21.14 17.35
C ASP A 13 -8.72 21.76 16.01
N LEU A 14 -7.44 21.79 15.63
CA LEU A 14 -7.01 22.24 14.30
C LEU A 14 -7.57 21.35 13.18
N CYS A 15 -7.61 20.04 13.41
CA CYS A 15 -8.12 19.05 12.47
C CYS A 15 -9.62 19.28 12.23
N ARG A 16 -10.38 19.52 13.30
CA ARG A 16 -11.82 19.78 13.25
C ARG A 16 -12.15 21.16 12.68
N ALA A 17 -11.40 22.19 13.07
CA ALA A 17 -11.60 23.56 12.59
C ALA A 17 -11.25 23.71 11.10
N GLY A 18 -10.34 22.88 10.59
CA GLY A 18 -9.87 22.93 9.20
C GLY A 18 -10.87 22.45 8.15
N GLY A 19 -12.04 21.93 8.55
CA GLY A 19 -13.13 21.52 7.66
C GLY A 19 -12.80 20.34 6.72
N ARG A 20 -11.65 19.70 6.89
CA ARG A 20 -11.18 18.57 6.09
C ARG A 20 -11.51 17.25 6.77
N THR A 21 -11.82 16.21 6.00
CA THR A 21 -11.81 14.84 6.50
C THR A 21 -10.38 14.36 6.78
N ALA A 22 -10.23 13.29 7.56
CA ALA A 22 -8.93 12.65 7.78
C ALA A 22 -8.30 12.18 6.47
N GLY A 23 -9.10 11.70 5.52
CA GLY A 23 -8.67 11.34 4.17
C GLY A 23 -8.12 12.53 3.40
N GLN A 24 -8.81 13.67 3.40
CA GLN A 24 -8.32 14.90 2.76
C GLN A 24 -7.03 15.42 3.41
N ALA A 25 -6.94 15.37 4.74
CA ALA A 25 -5.74 15.76 5.47
C ALA A 25 -4.56 14.83 5.14
N LEU A 26 -4.79 13.52 5.06
CA LEU A 26 -3.78 12.54 4.66
C LEU A 26 -3.36 12.72 3.19
N ALA A 27 -4.31 13.02 2.30
CA ALA A 27 -4.03 13.33 0.90
C ALA A 27 -3.12 14.56 0.76
N GLU A 28 -3.39 15.63 1.52
CA GLU A 28 -2.53 16.82 1.56
C GLU A 28 -1.14 16.49 2.13
N ASN A 29 -1.09 15.71 3.22
CA ASN A 29 0.16 15.29 3.84
C ASN A 29 1.06 14.50 2.88
N VAL A 30 0.52 13.48 2.20
CA VAL A 30 1.32 12.62 1.31
C VAL A 30 1.79 13.38 0.06
N ARG A 31 1.00 14.33 -0.48
CA ARG A 31 1.46 15.25 -1.52
C ARG A 31 2.67 16.06 -1.04
N ARG A 32 2.59 16.60 0.18
CA ARG A 32 3.67 17.39 0.76
C ARG A 32 4.93 16.55 1.00
N CYS A 33 4.79 15.35 1.55
CA CYS A 33 5.91 14.42 1.73
C CYS A 33 6.57 14.07 0.39
N THR A 34 5.78 13.74 -0.63
CA THR A 34 6.29 13.43 -1.98
C THR A 34 7.04 14.63 -2.58
N ALA A 35 6.51 15.85 -2.45
CA ALA A 35 7.16 17.05 -2.94
C ALA A 35 8.49 17.35 -2.22
N ILE A 36 8.57 17.10 -0.91
CA ILE A 36 9.82 17.25 -0.14
C ILE A 36 10.85 16.22 -0.61
N LEU A 37 10.47 14.95 -0.73
CA LEU A 37 11.38 13.90 -1.18
C LEU A 37 11.96 14.20 -2.56
N ARG A 38 11.12 14.63 -3.50
CA ARG A 38 11.57 15.00 -4.86
C ARG A 38 12.42 16.25 -4.93
N LYS A 39 12.28 17.16 -3.97
CA LYS A 39 13.17 18.32 -3.88
C LYS A 39 14.59 17.90 -3.48
N VAL A 40 14.72 16.84 -2.68
CA VAL A 40 16.01 16.28 -2.27
C VAL A 40 16.60 15.42 -3.39
N ASP A 41 15.79 14.52 -3.95
CA ASP A 41 16.17 13.65 -5.06
C ASP A 41 14.98 13.45 -6.02
N PRO A 42 14.99 14.08 -7.21
CA PRO A 42 13.89 13.97 -8.18
C PRO A 42 13.78 12.60 -8.85
N GLU A 43 14.84 11.78 -8.79
CA GLU A 43 14.91 10.45 -9.41
C GLU A 43 14.60 9.33 -8.42
N ALA A 44 14.52 9.63 -7.12
CA ALA A 44 14.17 8.64 -6.10
C ALA A 44 12.82 7.96 -6.38
N GLU A 45 12.82 6.63 -6.41
CA GLU A 45 11.59 5.84 -6.39
C GLU A 45 11.00 5.86 -4.97
N VAL A 46 9.80 6.41 -4.84
CA VAL A 46 9.13 6.54 -3.54
C VAL A 46 8.10 5.43 -3.39
N PHE A 47 8.20 4.68 -2.30
CA PHE A 47 7.28 3.59 -1.96
C PHE A 47 6.39 3.98 -0.77
N VAL A 48 5.15 3.49 -0.72
CA VAL A 48 4.23 3.67 0.42
C VAL A 48 3.36 2.43 0.61
N TRP A 49 3.03 2.08 1.85
CA TRP A 49 2.06 1.02 2.13
C TRP A 49 0.67 1.36 1.60
N SER A 50 -0.05 0.35 1.10
CA SER A 50 -1.29 0.57 0.36
C SER A 50 -2.50 0.91 1.22
N ASP A 51 -2.53 0.44 2.46
CA ASP A 51 -3.76 0.29 3.25
C ASP A 51 -4.46 1.61 3.53
N MET A 52 -3.69 2.65 3.83
CA MET A 52 -4.23 3.99 4.09
C MET A 52 -4.71 4.71 2.84
N PHE A 53 -4.56 4.12 1.66
CA PHE A 53 -4.95 4.67 0.35
C PHE A 53 -5.79 3.69 -0.48
N ASP A 54 -6.26 2.59 0.12
CA ASP A 54 -7.02 1.55 -0.56
C ASP A 54 -8.45 1.49 0.00
N PRO A 55 -9.49 1.79 -0.81
CA PRO A 55 -10.89 1.75 -0.35
C PRO A 55 -11.36 0.33 -0.02
N HIS A 56 -10.66 -0.70 -0.50
CA HIS A 56 -10.92 -2.09 -0.15
C HIS A 56 -10.22 -2.50 1.16
N HIS A 57 -9.50 -1.57 1.79
CA HIS A 57 -8.73 -1.77 3.02
C HIS A 57 -9.05 -0.71 4.10
N ASN A 58 -8.10 0.16 4.47
CA ASN A 58 -8.24 1.11 5.58
C ASN A 58 -8.75 2.50 5.13
N ALA A 59 -8.69 2.83 3.83
CA ALA A 59 -9.13 4.11 3.30
C ALA A 59 -10.66 4.21 3.13
N ARG A 60 -11.39 4.02 4.23
CA ARG A 60 -12.86 3.99 4.25
C ARG A 60 -13.43 4.75 5.44
N ASP A 61 -14.73 4.96 5.45
CA ASP A 61 -15.42 5.49 6.62
C ASP A 61 -15.38 4.51 7.81
N LYS A 62 -15.49 5.04 9.03
CA LYS A 62 -15.54 4.28 10.29
C LYS A 62 -14.37 3.30 10.50
N TYR A 63 -13.18 3.69 10.06
CA TYR A 63 -11.94 2.95 10.37
C TYR A 63 -11.41 3.34 11.77
N TYR A 64 -11.37 2.39 12.70
CA TYR A 64 -10.85 2.57 14.08
C TYR A 64 -11.37 3.86 14.77
N LEU A 65 -10.47 4.63 15.39
CA LEU A 65 -10.75 5.86 16.12
C LEU A 65 -10.45 7.05 15.21
N VAL A 66 -11.02 7.06 14.01
CA VAL A 66 -10.92 8.21 13.10
C VAL A 66 -12.17 9.04 13.28
N GLY A 67 -12.02 10.33 13.63
CA GLY A 67 -13.14 11.24 13.89
C GLY A 67 -13.92 11.66 12.64
N SER A 68 -13.59 11.11 11.48
CA SER A 68 -14.25 11.32 10.18
C SER A 68 -14.00 10.09 9.29
N THR A 69 -13.62 10.26 8.02
CA THR A 69 -13.35 9.18 7.07
C THR A 69 -11.95 9.30 6.46
N PHE A 70 -11.34 8.17 6.10
CA PHE A 70 -10.15 8.12 5.24
C PHE A 70 -10.47 7.96 3.74
N GLU A 71 -11.75 7.90 3.36
CA GLU A 71 -12.13 7.94 1.95
C GLU A 71 -11.52 9.16 1.24
N GLY A 72 -11.05 8.94 0.02
CA GLY A 72 -10.40 9.96 -0.80
C GLY A 72 -8.94 10.26 -0.41
N SER A 73 -8.38 9.59 0.59
CA SER A 73 -6.94 9.71 0.94
C SER A 73 -6.00 9.45 -0.24
N TRP A 74 -6.35 8.50 -1.12
CA TRP A 74 -5.60 8.15 -2.32
C TRP A 74 -5.47 9.28 -3.33
N GLU A 75 -6.34 10.29 -3.29
CA GLU A 75 -6.27 11.46 -4.19
C GLU A 75 -4.97 12.25 -3.98
N GLY A 76 -4.29 12.05 -2.85
CA GLY A 76 -2.99 12.63 -2.56
C GLY A 76 -1.80 11.93 -3.22
N LEU A 77 -1.97 10.67 -3.66
CA LEU A 77 -0.87 9.90 -4.22
C LEU A 77 -0.54 10.40 -5.64
N ASP A 78 0.71 10.81 -5.82
CA ASP A 78 1.24 11.06 -7.15
C ASP A 78 1.41 9.71 -7.90
N PRO A 79 1.04 9.60 -9.19
CA PRO A 79 1.12 8.34 -9.94
C PRO A 79 2.52 7.69 -9.97
N ARG A 80 3.60 8.47 -9.81
CA ARG A 80 4.97 7.91 -9.72
C ARG A 80 5.31 7.34 -8.33
N VAL A 81 4.44 7.47 -7.34
CA VAL A 81 4.61 6.77 -6.06
C VAL A 81 4.24 5.30 -6.25
N HIS A 82 5.14 4.41 -5.85
CA HIS A 82 4.96 2.96 -5.89
C HIS A 82 4.18 2.52 -4.65
N VAL A 83 3.19 1.65 -4.85
CA VAL A 83 2.29 1.19 -3.79
C VAL A 83 2.67 -0.23 -3.34
N CYS A 84 2.95 -0.38 -2.06
CA CYS A 84 3.24 -1.66 -1.42
C CYS A 84 1.94 -2.35 -0.99
N CYS A 85 1.36 -3.17 -1.86
CA CYS A 85 0.12 -3.91 -1.60
C CYS A 85 0.37 -5.08 -0.65
N TRP A 86 -0.32 -5.12 0.49
CA TRP A 86 -0.09 -6.17 1.50
C TRP A 86 -1.34 -6.95 1.92
N TYR A 87 -2.55 -6.47 1.60
CA TYR A 87 -3.77 -7.19 1.97
C TYR A 87 -4.09 -8.33 0.99
N PHE A 88 -3.56 -9.52 1.27
CA PHE A 88 -3.72 -10.69 0.39
C PHE A 88 -5.19 -11.00 0.06
N GLY A 89 -6.09 -10.88 1.04
CA GLY A 89 -7.52 -11.18 0.87
C GLY A 89 -8.27 -10.21 -0.05
N LYS A 90 -7.67 -9.05 -0.37
CA LYS A 90 -8.24 -8.01 -1.22
C LYS A 90 -7.44 -7.69 -2.48
N ARG A 91 -6.39 -8.47 -2.75
CA ARG A 91 -5.48 -8.25 -3.88
C ARG A 91 -6.19 -8.12 -5.24
N ASP A 92 -7.25 -8.89 -5.47
CA ASP A 92 -7.98 -8.89 -6.75
C ASP A 92 -8.86 -7.63 -6.92
N GLU A 93 -9.20 -6.92 -5.84
CA GLU A 93 -9.87 -5.61 -5.89
C GLU A 93 -8.88 -4.43 -5.81
N SER A 94 -7.92 -4.51 -4.87
CA SER A 94 -6.96 -3.45 -4.58
C SER A 94 -5.99 -3.19 -5.74
N MET A 95 -5.46 -4.24 -6.36
CA MET A 95 -4.44 -4.07 -7.41
C MET A 95 -5.01 -3.38 -8.66
N PRO A 96 -6.20 -3.77 -9.19
CA PRO A 96 -6.83 -3.03 -10.28
C PRO A 96 -7.13 -1.57 -9.93
N PHE A 97 -7.52 -1.28 -8.68
CA PHE A 97 -7.80 0.09 -8.22
C PHE A 97 -6.57 1.01 -8.35
N PHE A 98 -5.39 0.53 -7.97
CA PHE A 98 -4.12 1.27 -8.11
C PHE A 98 -3.59 1.27 -9.55
N ASP A 99 -3.75 0.16 -10.29
CA ASP A 99 -3.36 0.09 -11.72
C ASP A 99 -4.11 1.12 -12.56
N ALA A 100 -5.42 1.26 -12.34
CA ALA A 100 -6.26 2.24 -13.03
C ALA A 100 -5.83 3.70 -12.78
N ARG A 101 -5.08 3.95 -11.69
CA ARG A 101 -4.51 5.26 -11.33
C ARG A 101 -3.06 5.44 -11.77
N GLY A 102 -2.49 4.44 -12.45
CA GLY A 102 -1.14 4.50 -13.02
C GLY A 102 -0.02 4.16 -12.04
N HIS A 103 -0.33 3.64 -10.85
CA HIS A 103 0.70 3.28 -9.88
C HIS A 103 1.42 1.98 -10.27
N LYS A 104 2.74 1.97 -10.06
CA LYS A 104 3.48 0.73 -9.93
C LYS A 104 3.24 0.12 -8.56
N MET A 105 3.22 -1.21 -8.47
CA MET A 105 2.90 -1.94 -7.25
C MET A 105 3.97 -2.97 -6.91
N LEU A 106 4.34 -3.03 -5.63
CA LEU A 106 5.16 -4.07 -5.04
C LEU A 106 4.27 -4.89 -4.09
N MET A 107 4.12 -6.19 -4.33
CA MET A 107 3.29 -7.02 -3.45
C MET A 107 4.11 -7.51 -2.26
N ALA A 108 3.65 -7.28 -1.04
CA ALA A 108 4.20 -7.89 0.18
C ALA A 108 3.82 -9.39 0.19
N GLY A 109 4.63 -10.17 -0.54
CA GLY A 109 4.33 -11.55 -0.93
C GLY A 109 4.54 -12.59 0.16
N TYR A 110 4.93 -12.16 1.36
CA TYR A 110 5.06 -13.00 2.54
C TYR A 110 4.63 -12.16 3.75
N TYR A 111 3.73 -12.70 4.56
CA TYR A 111 3.28 -12.14 5.84
C TYR A 111 2.96 -13.31 6.77
N ASP A 112 3.99 -13.84 7.44
CA ASP A 112 3.91 -14.92 8.45
C ASP A 112 2.93 -16.05 8.09
N THR A 113 2.94 -16.50 6.83
CA THR A 113 2.02 -17.52 6.31
C THR A 113 2.57 -18.93 6.54
N SER A 114 1.68 -19.90 6.75
CA SER A 114 2.05 -21.32 6.81
C SER A 114 2.21 -21.99 5.44
N ASP A 115 1.75 -21.35 4.35
CA ASP A 115 1.89 -21.85 2.98
C ASP A 115 2.41 -20.77 2.03
N VAL A 116 3.73 -20.67 1.98
CA VAL A 116 4.49 -19.76 1.11
C VAL A 116 4.12 -19.94 -0.36
N LYS A 117 3.91 -21.19 -0.81
CA LYS A 117 3.68 -21.49 -2.22
C LYS A 117 2.32 -20.97 -2.66
N ALA A 118 1.27 -21.27 -1.89
CA ALA A 118 -0.08 -20.79 -2.19
C ALA A 118 -0.14 -19.25 -2.12
N ASN A 119 0.53 -18.63 -1.14
CA ASN A 119 0.55 -17.18 -1.00
C ASN A 119 1.23 -16.49 -2.20
N VAL A 120 2.42 -16.93 -2.59
CA VAL A 120 3.12 -16.38 -3.76
C VAL A 120 2.32 -16.63 -5.04
N ALA A 121 1.73 -17.81 -5.22
CA ALA A 121 0.90 -18.10 -6.39
C ALA A 121 -0.31 -17.16 -6.50
N GLY A 122 -1.00 -16.89 -5.38
CA GLY A 122 -2.13 -15.96 -5.36
C GLY A 122 -1.75 -14.52 -5.70
N TRP A 123 -0.59 -14.06 -5.22
CA TRP A 123 -0.06 -12.75 -5.59
C TRP A 123 0.35 -12.68 -7.06
N ARG A 124 0.97 -13.73 -7.60
CA ARG A 124 1.35 -13.81 -9.01
C ARG A 124 0.15 -13.84 -9.95
N ASP A 125 -0.90 -14.55 -9.58
CA ASP A 125 -2.17 -14.56 -10.32
C ASP A 125 -2.78 -13.15 -10.38
N ALA A 126 -2.93 -12.47 -9.24
CA ALA A 126 -3.43 -11.09 -9.21
C ALA A 126 -2.53 -10.13 -10.00
N ALA A 127 -1.21 -10.27 -9.88
CA ALA A 127 -0.22 -9.48 -10.62
C ALA A 127 -0.32 -9.65 -12.14
N SER A 128 -0.68 -10.85 -12.62
CA SER A 128 -0.83 -11.11 -14.06
C SER A 128 -1.98 -10.34 -14.71
N LYS A 129 -2.92 -9.84 -13.90
CA LYS A 129 -4.15 -9.15 -14.35
C LYS A 129 -3.98 -7.62 -14.42
N VAL A 130 -2.83 -7.09 -13.99
CA VAL A 130 -2.56 -5.64 -13.94
C VAL A 130 -1.23 -5.31 -14.62
N ARG A 131 -1.08 -4.08 -15.11
CA ARG A 131 0.14 -3.63 -15.80
C ARG A 131 1.20 -3.11 -14.84
N GLY A 132 0.77 -2.52 -13.73
CA GLY A 132 1.62 -1.87 -12.74
C GLY A 132 2.38 -2.82 -11.81
N ALA A 133 2.18 -4.14 -11.90
CA ALA A 133 2.89 -5.09 -11.05
C ALA A 133 4.40 -5.08 -11.31
N ALA A 134 5.19 -4.66 -10.31
CA ALA A 134 6.63 -4.49 -10.42
C ALA A 134 7.44 -5.63 -9.76
N GLY A 135 6.88 -6.30 -8.75
CA GLY A 135 7.56 -7.43 -8.10
C GLY A 135 6.88 -7.91 -6.82
N LEU A 136 7.51 -8.89 -6.18
CA LEU A 136 7.13 -9.36 -4.86
C LEU A 136 8.25 -9.10 -3.84
N MET A 137 7.86 -8.79 -2.61
CA MET A 137 8.75 -8.52 -1.48
C MET A 137 8.53 -9.56 -0.37
N TYR A 138 9.60 -10.18 0.11
CA TYR A 138 9.56 -10.98 1.33
C TYR A 138 9.50 -10.05 2.54
N THR A 139 8.45 -10.14 3.34
CA THR A 139 8.24 -9.24 4.49
C THR A 139 8.03 -10.05 5.77
N THR A 140 8.97 -10.01 6.71
CA THR A 140 8.79 -10.63 8.03
C THR A 140 8.89 -9.57 9.13
N TRP A 141 7.94 -9.60 10.07
CA TRP A 141 7.93 -8.74 11.26
C TRP A 141 8.47 -9.46 12.50
N ARG A 142 8.79 -10.74 12.37
CA ARG A 142 9.22 -11.64 13.45
C ARG A 142 10.66 -12.14 13.28
N ASN A 143 11.40 -11.62 12.29
CA ASN A 143 12.71 -12.14 11.89
C ASN A 143 12.66 -13.64 11.50
N GLU A 144 11.54 -14.07 10.91
CA GLU A 144 11.34 -15.45 10.44
C GLU A 144 11.90 -15.60 9.02
N TYR A 145 13.13 -16.11 8.91
CA TYR A 145 13.83 -16.24 7.62
C TYR A 145 13.86 -17.65 7.07
N LYS A 146 13.33 -18.64 7.80
CA LYS A 146 13.30 -20.05 7.37
C LYS A 146 12.60 -20.26 6.01
N ASP A 147 11.66 -19.39 5.68
CA ASP A 147 10.84 -19.47 4.47
C ASP A 147 11.40 -18.64 3.31
N LEU A 148 12.51 -17.90 3.51
CA LEU A 148 13.05 -16.98 2.51
C LEU A 148 13.48 -17.70 1.23
N GLU A 149 14.14 -18.85 1.34
CA GLU A 149 14.54 -19.66 0.17
C GLU A 149 13.33 -20.22 -0.58
N ALA A 150 12.35 -20.73 0.17
CA ALA A 150 11.11 -21.23 -0.40
C ALA A 150 10.33 -20.13 -1.14
N PHE A 151 10.27 -18.93 -0.55
CA PHE A 151 9.67 -17.76 -1.18
C PHE A 151 10.43 -17.36 -2.44
N ALA A 152 11.75 -17.21 -2.36
CA ALA A 152 12.58 -16.80 -3.49
C ALA A 152 12.40 -17.74 -4.69
N LYS A 153 12.36 -19.05 -4.45
CA LYS A 153 12.09 -20.05 -5.49
C LYS A 153 10.75 -19.83 -6.21
N GLN A 154 9.70 -19.45 -5.49
CA GLN A 154 8.37 -19.22 -6.07
C GLN A 154 8.27 -17.84 -6.76
N ALA A 155 8.85 -16.81 -6.15
CA ALA A 155 8.79 -15.43 -6.60
C ALA A 155 9.64 -15.20 -7.86
N LEU A 156 10.78 -15.88 -7.98
CA LEU A 156 11.70 -15.78 -9.13
C LEU A 156 11.41 -16.80 -10.23
N ALA A 157 10.45 -17.71 -10.02
CA ALA A 157 10.09 -18.69 -11.05
C ALA A 157 9.56 -17.96 -12.30
N PRO A 158 9.90 -18.45 -13.52
CA PRO A 158 9.46 -17.84 -14.77
C PRO A 158 7.94 -17.60 -14.79
N ARG A 159 7.50 -16.53 -15.46
CA ARG A 159 6.08 -16.37 -15.76
C ARG A 159 5.68 -17.50 -16.72
N PRO A 160 4.56 -18.18 -16.47
CA PRO A 160 4.03 -19.15 -17.43
C PRO A 160 3.73 -18.50 -18.78
#